data_AF-A0A937KJ39-F1
#
_entry.id   AF-A0A937KJ39-F1
#
_cell.length_a   1.000
_cell.length_b   1.000
_cell.length_c   1.000
_cell.angle_alpha   90.00
_cell.angle_beta   90.00
_cell.angle_gamma   90.00
#
_symmetry.space_group_name_H-M   'P 1'
#
loop_
_entity.id
_entity.type
_entity.pdbx_description
1 polymer ?
#
loop_
_entity_poly.entity_id
_entity_poly.type
_entity_poly.pdbx_seq_one_letter_code
_entity_poly.pdbx_strand_id
1 'polypeptide(L)'
;MHRWGVVALLVAASCGGADDSLPRLDLIGEAVAAVVADTGGDPALFEVLADREGVTVTVAETEIDTDSGDVTGRFARSYRFEGGELAEPTKPVRAEGAVFAASAVPSLDAAVASGVRDALDDPTIVDLALSGAPDGAVVIDLTVISDMGGRILVLVRPDGTVLGVQAD
;
A
#
# COMPACT_ATOMS: atom_id res chain seq x y z
N MET A 1 -54.59 -8.16 -30.54
CA MET A 1 -53.31 -8.49 -31.20
C MET A 1 -52.21 -7.73 -30.47
N HIS A 2 -51.44 -8.46 -29.65
CA HIS A 2 -50.31 -7.96 -28.88
C HIS A 2 -49.09 -7.74 -29.80
N ARG A 3 -48.38 -6.62 -29.64
CA ARG A 3 -46.97 -6.50 -30.01
C ARG A 3 -46.22 -5.84 -28.86
N TRP A 4 -45.45 -6.66 -28.16
CA TRP A 4 -44.52 -6.24 -27.12
C TRP A 4 -43.22 -5.80 -27.81
N GLY A 5 -42.75 -4.60 -27.50
CA GLY A 5 -41.40 -4.16 -27.87
C GLY A 5 -40.47 -4.42 -26.70
N VAL A 6 -39.59 -5.42 -26.84
CA VAL A 6 -38.47 -5.65 -25.91
C VAL A 6 -37.33 -4.72 -26.32
N VAL A 7 -36.97 -3.79 -25.44
CA VAL A 7 -35.70 -3.04 -25.56
C VAL A 7 -34.65 -3.85 -24.81
N ALA A 8 -33.74 -4.46 -25.56
CA ALA A 8 -32.55 -5.09 -25.00
C ALA A 8 -31.57 -3.99 -24.57
N LEU A 9 -31.41 -3.80 -23.26
CA LEU A 9 -30.33 -3.00 -22.71
C LEU A 9 -29.05 -3.85 -22.76
N LEU A 10 -28.13 -3.51 -23.65
CA LEU A 10 -26.76 -4.03 -23.65
C LEU A 10 -26.01 -3.45 -22.44
N VAL A 11 -25.89 -4.23 -21.36
CA VAL A 11 -24.91 -3.96 -20.31
C VAL A 11 -23.57 -4.45 -20.85
N ALA A 12 -22.71 -3.52 -21.26
CA ALA A 12 -21.32 -3.82 -21.56
C ALA A 12 -20.58 -4.08 -20.23
N ALA A 13 -20.46 -5.35 -19.87
CA ALA A 13 -19.46 -5.79 -18.90
C ALA A 13 -18.11 -5.91 -19.63
N SER A 14 -17.15 -5.08 -19.26
CA SER A 14 -15.73 -5.33 -19.55
C SER A 14 -15.03 -5.52 -18.21
N CYS A 15 -14.89 -6.78 -17.82
CA CYS A 15 -14.09 -7.24 -16.70
C CYS A 15 -12.63 -6.84 -16.88
N GLY A 16 -12.18 -5.81 -16.18
CA GLY A 16 -10.85 -5.83 -15.59
C GLY A 16 -11.01 -6.47 -14.22
N GLY A 17 -11.06 -7.80 -14.16
CA GLY A 17 -11.05 -8.48 -12.87
C GLY A 17 -9.71 -8.20 -12.22
N ALA A 18 -9.73 -7.60 -11.03
CA ALA A 18 -8.55 -7.55 -10.19
C ALA A 18 -8.01 -8.98 -10.09
N ASP A 19 -6.71 -9.15 -10.27
CA ASP A 19 -6.06 -10.44 -10.02
C ASP A 19 -6.07 -10.63 -8.51
N ASP A 20 -7.06 -11.37 -7.99
CA ASP A 20 -7.27 -11.61 -6.55
C ASP A 20 -6.07 -12.34 -5.90
N SER A 21 -5.07 -12.78 -6.68
CA SER A 21 -3.80 -13.32 -6.18
C SER A 21 -2.77 -12.25 -5.81
N LEU A 22 -2.94 -11.02 -6.30
CA LEU A 22 -2.06 -9.89 -6.02
C LEU A 22 -2.42 -9.19 -4.70
N PRO A 23 -1.44 -8.51 -4.09
CA PRO A 23 -1.73 -7.51 -3.08
C PRO A 23 -2.67 -6.42 -3.62
N ARG A 24 -3.46 -5.82 -2.72
CA ARG A 24 -4.44 -4.76 -3.02
C ARG A 24 -3.77 -3.41 -3.28
N LEU A 25 -2.92 -3.35 -4.30
CA LEU A 25 -2.24 -2.13 -4.75
C LEU A 25 -3.26 -1.05 -5.15
N ASP A 26 -4.39 -1.48 -5.70
CA ASP A 26 -5.54 -0.65 -6.06
C ASP A 26 -6.12 0.13 -4.88
N LEU A 27 -5.97 -0.39 -3.65
CA LEU A 27 -6.51 0.23 -2.45
C LEU A 27 -5.53 1.17 -1.74
N ILE A 28 -4.25 1.22 -2.14
CA ILE A 28 -3.24 2.03 -1.44
C ILE A 28 -3.62 3.52 -1.41
N GLY A 29 -4.05 4.06 -2.56
CA GLY A 29 -4.47 5.46 -2.63
C GLY A 29 -5.68 5.77 -1.76
N GLU A 30 -6.68 4.87 -1.75
CA GLU A 30 -7.89 5.02 -0.94
C GLU A 30 -7.60 4.90 0.57
N ALA A 31 -6.78 3.93 0.96
CA ALA A 31 -6.38 3.73 2.36
C ALA A 31 -5.62 4.93 2.91
N VAL A 32 -4.66 5.46 2.16
CA VAL A 32 -3.90 6.66 2.55
C VAL A 32 -4.82 7.88 2.63
N ALA A 33 -5.74 8.05 1.68
CA ALA A 33 -6.72 9.13 1.72
C ALA A 33 -7.66 9.03 2.93
N ALA A 34 -8.08 7.82 3.32
CA ALA A 34 -8.90 7.60 4.50
C ALA A 34 -8.15 7.97 5.80
N VAL A 35 -6.86 7.63 5.90
CA VAL A 35 -6.02 8.02 7.04
C VAL A 35 -5.76 9.53 7.09
N VAL A 36 -5.54 10.17 5.94
CA VAL A 36 -5.45 11.64 5.84
C VAL A 36 -6.73 12.31 6.36
N ALA A 37 -7.89 11.76 6.00
CA ALA A 37 -9.17 12.27 6.47
C ALA A 37 -9.38 12.05 7.98
N ASP A 38 -9.00 10.87 8.52
CA ASP A 38 -9.11 10.54 9.95
C ASP A 38 -8.19 11.42 10.82
N THR A 39 -6.94 11.60 10.38
CA THR A 39 -5.94 12.40 11.11
C THR A 39 -6.12 13.91 10.93
N GLY A 40 -6.92 14.35 9.96
CA GLY A 40 -7.20 15.75 9.68
C GLY A 40 -6.04 16.52 9.03
N GLY A 41 -5.07 15.83 8.42
CA GLY A 41 -3.88 16.44 7.83
C GLY A 41 -3.08 15.48 6.94
N ASP A 42 -1.89 15.89 6.51
CA ASP A 42 -0.93 15.06 5.77
C ASP A 42 0.06 14.43 6.79
N PRO A 43 -0.24 13.25 7.37
CA PRO A 43 0.60 12.69 8.41
C PRO A 43 1.93 12.20 7.85
N ALA A 44 2.94 12.16 8.73
CA ALA A 44 4.13 11.37 8.47
C ALA A 44 3.80 9.88 8.65
N LEU A 45 4.27 9.05 7.73
CA LEU A 45 4.07 7.60 7.71
C LEU A 45 5.40 6.90 7.93
N PHE A 46 5.39 5.82 8.71
CA PHE A 46 6.48 4.86 8.75
C PHE A 46 6.42 3.90 7.56
N GLU A 47 5.21 3.41 7.27
CA GLU A 47 5.00 2.33 6.32
C GLU A 47 3.58 2.37 5.73
N VAL A 48 3.44 1.92 4.48
CA VAL A 48 2.19 1.43 3.91
C VAL A 48 2.41 0.02 3.37
N LEU A 49 1.68 -0.96 3.90
CA LEU A 49 1.78 -2.37 3.51
C LEU A 49 0.49 -2.81 2.83
N ALA A 50 0.57 -3.30 1.60
CA ALA A 50 -0.53 -3.93 0.90
C ALA A 50 -0.35 -5.45 0.89
N ASP A 51 -1.40 -6.17 1.28
CA ASP A 51 -1.52 -7.62 1.13
C ASP A 51 -2.81 -7.95 0.34
N ARG A 52 -3.16 -9.22 0.23
CA ARG A 52 -4.34 -9.66 -0.54
C ARG A 52 -5.68 -9.21 0.05
N GLU A 53 -5.73 -8.97 1.35
CA GLU A 53 -6.96 -8.64 2.06
C GLU A 53 -7.19 -7.13 2.06
N GLY A 54 -6.13 -6.33 2.18
CA GLY A 54 -6.23 -4.88 2.19
C GLY A 54 -4.90 -4.16 2.38
N VAL A 55 -4.98 -2.98 2.97
CA VAL A 55 -3.83 -2.08 3.17
C VAL A 55 -3.72 -1.67 4.63
N THR A 56 -2.53 -1.83 5.19
CA THR A 56 -2.18 -1.31 6.51
C THR A 56 -1.36 -0.03 6.33
N VAL A 57 -1.79 1.07 6.95
CA VAL A 57 -1.07 2.35 6.96
C VAL A 57 -0.57 2.60 8.39
N THR A 58 0.74 2.75 8.57
CA THR A 58 1.35 2.99 9.87
C THR A 58 1.79 4.46 9.97
N VAL A 59 1.05 5.23 10.75
CA VAL A 59 1.27 6.66 10.99
C VAL A 59 2.31 6.87 12.10
N ALA A 60 3.18 7.86 11.90
CA ALA A 60 4.11 8.34 12.90
C ALA A 60 3.51 9.52 13.68
N GLU A 61 3.26 9.29 14.96
CA GLU A 61 2.82 10.31 15.91
C GLU A 61 4.01 10.82 16.71
N THR A 62 4.11 12.12 16.89
CA THR A 62 5.17 12.75 17.69
C THR A 62 4.61 13.17 19.03
N GLU A 63 5.26 12.75 20.11
CA GLU A 63 4.99 13.26 21.45
C GLU A 63 5.87 14.48 21.69
N ILE A 64 5.23 15.57 22.13
CA ILE A 64 5.88 16.85 22.38
C ILE A 64 5.69 17.17 23.85
N ASP A 65 6.79 17.48 24.55
CA ASP A 65 6.73 18.07 25.88
C ASP A 65 6.04 19.44 25.77
N THR A 66 4.91 19.62 26.43
CA THR A 66 4.12 20.86 26.30
C THR A 66 4.78 22.07 26.94
N ASP A 67 5.71 21.86 27.87
CA ASP A 67 6.41 22.94 28.57
C ASP A 67 7.65 23.39 27.79
N SER A 68 8.41 22.46 27.20
CA SER A 68 9.63 22.78 26.45
C SER A 68 9.42 22.90 24.93
N GLY A 69 8.39 22.26 24.39
CA GLY A 69 8.17 22.11 22.95
C GLY A 69 9.08 21.07 22.29
N ASP A 70 9.86 20.33 23.06
CA ASP A 70 10.78 19.31 22.54
C ASP A 70 10.04 18.01 22.21
N VAL A 71 10.53 17.32 21.19
CA VAL A 71 10.07 15.96 20.87
C VAL A 71 10.63 14.98 21.91
N THR A 72 9.75 14.34 22.66
CA THR A 72 10.11 13.35 23.71
C THR A 72 10.01 11.91 23.24
N GLY A 73 9.30 11.69 22.14
CA GLY A 73 9.13 10.36 21.58
C GLY A 73 8.41 10.37 20.24
N ARG A 74 8.51 9.23 19.56
CA ARG A 74 7.72 8.92 18.38
C ARG A 74 6.99 7.60 18.62
N PHE A 75 5.77 7.53 18.14
CA PHE A 75 4.89 6.40 18.28
C PHE A 75 4.34 6.00 16.91
N ALA A 76 4.10 4.71 16.72
CA ALA A 76 3.43 4.17 15.56
C ALA A 76 1.99 3.84 15.94
N ARG A 77 1.05 4.31 15.12
CA ARG A 77 -0.36 3.92 15.12
C ARG A 77 -0.69 3.33 13.76
N SER A 78 -1.24 2.12 13.75
CA SER A 78 -1.57 1.42 12.50
C SER A 78 -3.07 1.45 12.26
N TYR A 79 -3.42 1.69 11.00
CA TYR A 79 -4.77 1.68 10.47
C TYR A 79 -4.88 0.55 9.47
N ARG A 80 -5.99 -0.18 9.49
CA ARG A 80 -6.28 -1.23 8.51
C ARG A 80 -7.44 -0.79 7.63
N PHE A 81 -7.24 -0.83 6.31
CA PHE A 81 -8.25 -0.53 5.31
C PHE A 81 -8.60 -1.79 4.52
N GLU A 82 -9.86 -2.24 4.64
CA GLU A 82 -10.38 -3.45 4.03
C GLU A 82 -11.85 -3.24 3.67
N GLY A 83 -12.31 -3.84 2.57
CA GLY A 83 -13.72 -3.75 2.18
C GLY A 83 -14.23 -2.32 1.91
N GLY A 84 -13.33 -1.36 1.67
CA GLY A 84 -13.66 0.06 1.46
C GLY A 84 -13.81 0.87 2.75
N GLU A 85 -13.47 0.30 3.90
CA GLU A 85 -13.63 0.94 5.21
C GLU A 85 -12.31 0.92 6.01
N LEU A 86 -12.10 1.98 6.79
CA LEU A 86 -10.99 2.09 7.74
C LEU A 86 -11.43 1.50 9.09
N ALA A 87 -10.72 0.48 9.56
CA ALA A 87 -10.95 -0.10 10.89
C ALA A 87 -10.49 0.84 12.01
N GLU A 88 -10.90 0.55 13.25
CA GLU A 88 -10.39 1.25 14.42
C GLU A 88 -8.86 1.11 14.50
N PRO A 89 -8.11 2.23 14.67
CA PRO A 89 -6.66 2.15 14.71
C PRO A 89 -6.15 1.43 15.95
N THR A 90 -4.94 0.89 15.85
CA THR A 90 -4.24 0.32 16.99
C THR A 90 -3.94 1.37 18.06
N LYS A 91 -3.64 0.91 19.28
CA LYS A 91 -3.06 1.80 20.30
C LYS A 91 -1.65 2.21 19.88
N PRO A 92 -1.25 3.49 20.05
CA PRO A 92 0.11 3.91 19.76
C PRO A 92 1.14 3.11 20.55
N VAL A 93 2.19 2.69 19.86
CA VAL A 93 3.36 2.02 20.45
C VAL A 93 4.62 2.79 20.12
N ARG A 94 5.59 2.85 21.04
CA ARG A 94 6.85 3.58 20.78
C ARG A 94 7.55 2.96 19.56
N ALA A 95 7.99 3.81 18.63
CA ALA A 95 8.60 3.39 17.38
C ALA A 95 9.72 4.35 16.95
N GLU A 96 10.68 3.81 16.22
CA GLU A 96 11.80 4.53 15.62
C GLU A 96 11.92 4.13 14.15
N GLY A 97 12.56 4.97 13.35
CA GLY A 97 12.72 4.74 11.91
C GLY A 97 12.56 6.00 11.08
N ALA A 98 12.89 5.88 9.80
CA ALA A 98 12.62 6.89 8.81
C ALA A 98 11.12 6.99 8.53
N VAL A 99 10.68 8.18 8.14
CA VAL A 99 9.29 8.48 7.81
C VAL A 99 9.22 9.23 6.49
N PHE A 100 8.07 9.18 5.84
CA PHE A 100 7.76 9.92 4.62
C PHE A 100 6.38 10.57 4.74
N ALA A 101 6.10 11.62 3.97
CA ALA A 101 4.78 12.26 3.98
C ALA A 101 3.74 11.37 3.28
N ALA A 102 2.49 11.35 3.75
CA ALA A 102 1.43 10.64 3.06
C ALA A 102 1.22 11.16 1.62
N SER A 103 1.41 12.45 1.39
CA SER A 103 1.42 13.07 0.06
C SER A 103 2.57 12.61 -0.87
N ALA A 104 3.59 11.96 -0.33
CA ALA A 104 4.69 11.38 -1.12
C ALA A 104 4.40 9.97 -1.63
N VAL A 105 3.28 9.35 -1.22
CA VAL A 105 2.87 8.02 -1.70
C VAL A 105 2.64 8.08 -3.22
N PRO A 106 3.37 7.27 -4.02
CA PRO A 106 3.19 7.25 -5.45
C PRO A 106 1.87 6.56 -5.83
N SER A 107 1.33 6.93 -7.00
CA SER A 107 0.31 6.11 -7.65
C SER A 107 0.96 4.80 -8.09
N LEU A 108 0.44 3.68 -7.61
CA LEU A 108 0.84 2.35 -8.01
C LEU A 108 -0.30 1.70 -8.79
N ASP A 109 0.03 0.99 -9.86
CA ASP A 109 -0.93 0.28 -10.67
C ASP A 109 -0.43 -1.14 -10.99
N ALA A 110 -1.18 -1.85 -11.83
CA ALA A 110 -0.85 -3.21 -12.23
C ALA A 110 0.52 -3.32 -12.94
N ALA A 111 1.09 -2.24 -13.48
CA ALA A 111 2.38 -2.26 -14.14
C ALA A 111 3.52 -2.62 -13.18
N VAL A 112 3.39 -2.30 -11.89
CA VAL A 112 4.37 -2.69 -10.86
C VAL A 112 4.49 -4.21 -10.80
N ALA A 113 3.35 -4.90 -10.65
CA ALA A 113 3.32 -6.35 -10.59
C ALA A 113 3.76 -6.99 -11.90
N SER A 114 3.37 -6.43 -13.06
CA SER A 114 3.81 -6.90 -14.37
C SER A 114 5.32 -6.80 -14.54
N GLY A 115 5.94 -5.68 -14.19
CA GLY A 115 7.39 -5.50 -14.31
C GLY A 115 8.18 -6.49 -13.47
N VAL A 116 7.71 -6.81 -12.26
CA VAL A 116 8.33 -7.82 -11.38
C VAL A 116 8.15 -9.22 -11.94
N ARG A 117 6.95 -9.57 -12.43
CA ARG A 117 6.68 -10.88 -13.04
C ARG A 117 7.53 -11.14 -14.27
N ASP A 118 7.68 -10.14 -15.12
CA ASP A 118 8.52 -10.24 -16.32
C ASP A 118 10.02 -10.38 -15.96
N ALA A 119 10.47 -9.75 -14.88
CA ALA A 119 11.88 -9.74 -14.48
C ALA A 119 12.32 -11.01 -13.74
N LEU A 120 11.41 -11.70 -13.06
CA LEU A 120 11.70 -12.80 -12.13
C LEU A 120 11.00 -14.12 -12.49
N ASP A 121 10.67 -14.29 -13.78
CA ASP A 121 10.04 -15.50 -14.31
C ASP A 121 8.72 -15.88 -13.59
N ASP A 122 7.79 -14.91 -13.48
CA ASP A 122 6.43 -15.05 -12.92
C ASP A 122 6.36 -15.57 -11.47
N PRO A 123 7.00 -14.89 -10.49
CA PRO A 123 6.94 -15.30 -9.10
C PRO A 123 5.56 -15.02 -8.49
N THR A 124 5.28 -15.65 -7.35
CA THR A 124 4.11 -15.28 -6.54
C THR A 124 4.42 -14.02 -5.73
N ILE A 125 3.74 -12.92 -6.03
CA ILE A 125 3.82 -11.68 -5.24
C ILE A 125 2.94 -11.84 -3.99
N VAL A 126 3.52 -11.62 -2.81
CA VAL A 126 2.86 -11.83 -1.51
C VAL A 126 2.33 -10.53 -0.93
N ASP A 127 3.17 -9.50 -0.93
CA ASP A 127 2.88 -8.17 -0.39
C ASP A 127 3.72 -7.11 -1.11
N LEU A 128 3.34 -5.85 -0.91
CA LEU A 128 4.12 -4.67 -1.29
C LEU A 128 4.20 -3.74 -0.08
N ALA A 129 5.39 -3.25 0.24
CA ALA A 129 5.60 -2.24 1.26
C ALA A 129 6.14 -0.93 0.66
N LEU A 130 5.65 0.17 1.21
CA LEU A 130 6.19 1.51 1.05
C LEU A 130 6.84 1.91 2.38
N SER A 131 8.15 2.16 2.38
CA SER A 131 8.90 2.53 3.57
C SER A 131 9.65 3.85 3.38
N GLY A 132 9.89 4.57 4.48
CA GLY A 132 10.69 5.79 4.44
C GLY A 132 12.19 5.49 4.35
N ALA A 133 12.90 6.24 3.51
CA ALA A 133 14.35 6.32 3.51
C ALA A 133 14.85 7.46 4.44
N PRO A 134 16.11 7.43 4.90
CA PRO A 134 16.65 8.48 5.78
C PRO A 134 16.61 9.92 5.21
N ASP A 135 16.54 10.05 3.89
CA ASP A 135 16.39 11.32 3.18
C ASP A 135 14.92 11.74 2.97
N GLY A 136 13.97 10.96 3.48
CA GLY A 136 12.52 11.17 3.34
C GLY A 136 11.92 10.64 2.04
N ALA A 137 12.71 10.00 1.17
CA ALA A 137 12.18 9.36 -0.03
C ALA A 137 11.37 8.11 0.31
N VAL A 138 10.45 7.73 -0.59
CA VAL A 138 9.68 6.48 -0.49
C VAL A 138 10.45 5.36 -1.18
N VAL A 139 10.67 4.27 -0.45
CA VAL A 139 11.20 3.00 -0.94
C VAL A 139 10.03 2.08 -1.21
N ILE A 140 10.02 1.42 -2.37
CA ILE A 140 8.99 0.45 -2.75
C ILE A 140 9.64 -0.90 -2.85
N ASP A 141 9.19 -1.85 -2.05
CA ASP A 141 9.62 -3.23 -2.14
C ASP A 141 8.44 -4.18 -2.25
N LEU A 142 8.67 -5.32 -2.91
CA LEU A 142 7.73 -6.42 -2.98
C LEU A 142 8.36 -7.64 -2.34
N THR A 143 7.61 -8.33 -1.51
CA THR A 143 7.93 -9.69 -1.13
C THR A 143 7.39 -10.65 -2.18
N VAL A 144 8.27 -11.47 -2.76
CA VAL A 144 7.89 -12.50 -3.72
C VAL A 144 8.36 -13.88 -3.28
N ILE A 145 7.64 -14.90 -3.71
CA ILE A 145 8.02 -16.31 -3.58
C ILE A 145 8.38 -16.81 -4.99
N SER A 146 9.63 -17.23 -5.14
CA SER A 146 10.13 -17.89 -6.35
C SER A 146 9.50 -19.27 -6.54
N ASP A 147 9.58 -19.82 -7.76
CA ASP A 147 9.12 -21.19 -8.06
C ASP A 147 9.83 -22.27 -7.23
N MET A 148 11.04 -22.00 -6.75
CA MET A 148 11.77 -22.89 -5.85
C MET A 148 11.34 -22.76 -4.38
N GLY A 149 10.36 -21.89 -4.09
CA GLY A 149 9.80 -21.65 -2.76
C GLY A 149 10.60 -20.67 -1.89
N GLY A 150 11.67 -20.07 -2.41
CA GLY A 150 12.45 -19.07 -1.68
C GLY A 150 11.77 -17.70 -1.67
N ARG A 151 11.83 -17.01 -0.51
CA ARG A 151 11.33 -15.64 -0.33
C ARG A 151 12.40 -14.64 -0.75
N ILE A 152 12.01 -13.65 -1.54
CA ILE A 152 12.88 -12.63 -2.10
C ILE A 152 12.24 -11.27 -1.88
N LEU A 153 13.02 -10.31 -1.39
CA LEU A 153 12.66 -8.90 -1.36
C LEU A 153 13.13 -8.24 -2.66
N VAL A 154 12.22 -7.56 -3.35
CA VAL A 154 12.47 -6.94 -4.65
C VAL A 154 12.27 -5.44 -4.54
N LEU A 155 13.35 -4.68 -4.65
CA LEU A 155 13.29 -3.22 -4.67
C LEU A 155 12.86 -2.76 -6.08
N VAL A 156 11.85 -1.91 -6.16
CA VAL A 156 11.29 -1.46 -7.45
C VAL A 156 11.08 0.05 -7.53
N ARG A 157 10.90 0.54 -8.76
CA ARG A 157 10.30 1.85 -9.04
C ARG A 157 8.76 1.76 -9.10
N PRO A 158 8.06 2.90 -9.04
CA PRO A 158 6.60 2.94 -9.22
C PRO A 158 6.11 2.39 -10.58
N ASP A 159 6.99 2.28 -11.57
CA ASP A 159 6.68 1.72 -12.90
C ASP A 159 6.95 0.20 -13.01
N GLY A 160 7.33 -0.45 -11.91
CA GLY A 160 7.68 -1.88 -11.89
C GLY A 160 9.11 -2.21 -12.29
N THR A 161 9.96 -1.21 -12.59
CA THR A 161 11.38 -1.46 -12.87
C THR A 161 12.07 -2.01 -11.62
N VAL A 162 12.63 -3.22 -11.70
CA VAL A 162 13.44 -3.84 -10.64
C VAL A 162 14.79 -3.10 -10.51
N LEU A 163 15.08 -2.66 -9.29
CA LEU A 163 16.33 -1.98 -8.92
C LEU A 163 17.32 -2.92 -8.24
N GLY A 164 16.82 -3.93 -7.54
CA GLY A 164 17.62 -4.91 -6.83
C GLY A 164 16.78 -6.03 -6.25
N VAL A 165 17.43 -7.15 -5.96
CA VAL A 165 16.83 -8.31 -5.31
C VAL A 165 17.69 -8.73 -4.13
N GLN A 166 17.04 -9.13 -3.04
CA GLN A 166 17.70 -9.63 -1.85
C GLN A 166 16.99 -10.92 -1.41
N ALA A 167 17.75 -12.00 -1.29
CA ALA A 167 17.25 -13.22 -0.66
C ALA A 167 17.12 -12.97 0.84
N ASP A 168 16.00 -13.43 1.40
CA ASP A 168 15.70 -13.36 2.83
C ASP A 168 15.98 -14.69 3.54
#